data_AF-Q2ITL4-F1
#
_entry.id   AF-Q2ITL4-F1
#
_cell.length_a   1.000
_cell.length_b   1.000
_cell.length_c   1.000
_cell.angle_alpha   90.00
_cell.angle_beta   90.00
_cell.angle_gamma   90.00
#
_symmetry.space_group_name_H-M   'P 1'
#
loop_
_entity.id
_entity.type
_entity.pdbx_description
1 polymer ?
#
loop_
_entity_poly.entity_id
_entity_poly.type
_entity_poly.pdbx_seq_one_letter_code
_entity_poly.pdbx_strand_id
1 'polypeptide(L)'
;MLKFAGVLVAAVGLLAAPVGARSETLDLATMSCKQFVESDPDTIKMVLTWLDGWYKGDSDDALIDTEVFVSNAKKFGVYCGANPSVSIVTAAEKILGK
;
A
#
# COMPACT_ATOMS: atom_id res chain seq x y z
N MET A 1 63.98 -20.26 2.30
CA MET A 1 63.04 -21.33 1.91
C MET A 1 61.76 -21.15 2.70
N LEU A 2 60.74 -20.50 2.15
CA LEU A 2 59.43 -20.39 2.78
C LEU A 2 58.40 -20.97 1.81
N LYS A 3 57.88 -22.14 2.18
CA LYS A 3 56.84 -22.85 1.45
C LYS A 3 55.53 -22.08 1.62
N PHE A 4 55.13 -21.31 0.62
CA PHE A 4 53.77 -20.76 0.55
C PHE A 4 52.83 -21.87 0.07
N ALA A 5 52.40 -22.71 1.01
CA ALA A 5 51.27 -23.59 0.82
C ALA A 5 50.00 -22.73 0.71
N GLY A 6 49.22 -23.01 -0.32
CA GLY A 6 48.08 -22.21 -0.74
C GLY A 6 46.99 -22.08 0.31
N VAL A 7 46.31 -20.93 0.25
CA VAL A 7 44.95 -20.78 0.73
C VAL A 7 44.14 -20.27 -0.46
N LEU A 8 43.46 -21.21 -1.12
CA LEU A 8 42.41 -20.89 -2.09
C LEU A 8 41.25 -20.27 -1.29
N VAL A 9 41.15 -18.94 -1.31
CA VAL A 9 39.97 -18.23 -0.82
C VAL A 9 38.89 -18.36 -1.88
N ALA A 10 38.02 -19.36 -1.74
CA ALA A 10 36.77 -19.43 -2.48
C ALA A 10 35.83 -18.34 -1.93
N ALA A 11 35.84 -17.16 -2.55
CA ALA A 11 34.83 -16.13 -2.31
C ALA A 11 33.50 -16.65 -2.87
N VAL A 12 32.68 -17.26 -2.01
CA VAL A 12 31.28 -17.56 -2.30
C VAL A 12 30.57 -16.22 -2.42
N GLY A 13 30.36 -15.78 -3.66
CA GLY A 13 29.57 -14.58 -3.95
C GLY A 13 28.17 -14.77 -3.39
N LEU A 14 27.80 -13.94 -2.40
CA LEU A 14 26.41 -13.75 -2.04
C LEU A 14 25.71 -13.24 -3.31
N LEU A 15 24.93 -14.12 -3.95
CA LEU A 15 23.92 -13.73 -4.92
C LEU A 15 22.86 -12.93 -4.14
N ALA A 16 23.09 -11.64 -3.96
CA ALA A 16 22.03 -10.71 -3.66
C ALA A 16 21.13 -10.68 -4.90
N ALA A 17 20.13 -11.57 -4.92
CA ALA A 17 19.06 -11.45 -5.90
C ALA A 17 18.47 -10.04 -5.73
N PRO A 18 18.37 -9.23 -6.80
CA PRO A 18 17.68 -7.97 -6.68
C PRO A 18 16.26 -8.30 -6.25
N VAL A 19 15.88 -7.86 -5.06
CA VAL A 19 14.47 -7.78 -4.69
C VAL A 19 13.92 -6.71 -5.60
N GLY A 20 13.48 -7.11 -6.80
CA GLY A 20 12.94 -6.19 -7.78
C GLY A 20 11.81 -5.45 -7.11
N ALA A 21 11.96 -4.12 -6.98
CA ALA A 21 10.85 -3.26 -6.64
C ALA A 21 9.78 -3.52 -7.70
N ARG A 22 8.74 -4.28 -7.34
CA ARG A 22 7.65 -4.53 -8.27
C ARG A 22 6.93 -3.21 -8.44
N SER A 23 7.11 -2.60 -9.60
CA SER A 23 6.28 -1.47 -10.04
C SER A 23 4.91 -2.05 -10.41
N GLU A 24 4.14 -2.40 -9.37
CA GLU A 24 2.75 -2.83 -9.54
C GLU A 24 1.92 -1.55 -9.54
N THR A 25 1.15 -1.35 -10.60
CA THR A 25 0.14 -0.29 -10.61
C THR A 25 -1.03 -0.75 -9.74
N LEU A 26 -1.45 0.08 -8.79
CA LEU A 26 -2.65 -0.18 -8.00
C LEU A 26 -3.87 0.31 -8.78
N ASP A 27 -4.57 -0.62 -9.43
CA ASP A 27 -5.86 -0.33 -10.06
C ASP A 27 -6.96 -0.26 -9.00
N LEU A 28 -7.19 0.95 -8.48
CA LEU A 28 -8.19 1.20 -7.46
C LEU A 28 -9.63 1.06 -7.98
N ALA A 29 -9.84 1.16 -9.30
CA ALA A 29 -11.17 1.00 -9.89
C ALA A 29 -11.67 -0.45 -9.79
N THR A 30 -10.76 -1.42 -9.79
CA THR A 30 -11.07 -2.86 -9.73
C THR A 30 -10.73 -3.51 -8.39
N MET A 31 -9.98 -2.85 -7.51
CA MET A 31 -9.67 -3.36 -6.18
C MET A 31 -10.94 -3.60 -5.35
N SER A 32 -11.07 -4.82 -4.82
CA SER A 32 -12.11 -5.19 -3.86
C SER A 32 -11.74 -4.81 -2.42
N CYS A 33 -12.75 -4.65 -1.58
CA CYS A 33 -12.58 -4.47 -0.14
C CYS A 33 -11.77 -5.60 0.49
N LYS A 34 -11.92 -6.86 0.03
CA LYS A 34 -11.09 -7.99 0.49
C LYS A 34 -9.61 -7.76 0.19
N GLN A 35 -9.29 -7.40 -1.05
CA GLN A 35 -7.90 -7.11 -1.44
C GLN A 35 -7.32 -5.96 -0.62
N PHE A 36 -8.11 -4.90 -0.39
CA PHE A 36 -7.68 -3.78 0.45
C PHE A 36 -7.39 -4.19 1.90
N VAL A 37 -8.28 -4.90 2.58
CA VAL A 37 -8.08 -5.26 4.01
C VAL A 37 -6.97 -6.30 4.21
N GLU A 38 -6.67 -7.10 3.19
CA GLU A 38 -5.58 -8.09 3.19
C GLU A 38 -4.25 -7.50 2.68
N SER A 39 -4.23 -6.24 2.23
CA SER A 39 -3.02 -5.58 1.74
C SER A 39 -2.02 -5.32 2.85
N ASP A 40 -0.76 -5.12 2.49
CA ASP A 40 0.26 -4.70 3.44
C ASP A 40 -0.03 -3.28 3.99
N PRO A 41 0.53 -2.93 5.16
CA PRO A 41 0.25 -1.65 5.80
C PRO A 41 0.58 -0.42 4.96
N ASP A 42 1.56 -0.50 4.07
CA ASP A 42 1.95 0.66 3.25
C ASP A 42 0.99 0.83 2.08
N THR A 43 0.57 -0.26 1.43
CA THR A 43 -0.53 -0.24 0.46
C THR A 43 -1.81 0.30 1.08
N ILE A 44 -2.18 -0.13 2.29
CA ILE A 44 -3.37 0.39 3.00
C ILE A 44 -3.27 1.92 3.17
N LYS A 45 -2.14 2.43 3.67
CA LYS A 45 -1.95 3.89 3.86
C LYS A 45 -2.01 4.62 2.52
N MET A 46 -1.42 4.07 1.46
CA MET A 46 -1.42 4.67 0.12
C MET A 46 -2.84 4.81 -0.42
N VAL A 47 -3.62 3.73 -0.36
CA VAL A 47 -5.02 3.72 -0.82
C VAL A 47 -5.86 4.71 -0.02
N LEU A 48 -5.75 4.70 1.31
CA LEU A 48 -6.51 5.63 2.16
C LEU A 48 -6.15 7.09 1.88
N THR A 49 -4.87 7.41 1.73
CA THR A 49 -4.42 8.78 1.42
C THR A 49 -4.88 9.22 0.03
N TRP A 50 -4.84 8.31 -0.94
CA TRP A 50 -5.37 8.57 -2.28
C TRP A 50 -6.88 8.85 -2.24
N LEU A 51 -7.65 8.06 -1.49
CA LEU A 51 -9.10 8.27 -1.32
C LEU A 51 -9.41 9.60 -0.64
N ASP A 52 -8.65 10.00 0.38
CA ASP A 52 -8.81 11.32 1.03
C ASP A 52 -8.64 12.47 0.01
N GLY A 53 -7.60 12.40 -0.81
CA GLY A 53 -7.37 13.39 -1.88
C GLY A 53 -8.44 13.33 -2.98
N TRP A 54 -8.79 12.13 -3.43
CA TRP A 54 -9.79 11.92 -4.50
C TRP A 54 -11.15 12.53 -4.14
N TYR A 55 -11.62 12.31 -2.91
CA TYR A 55 -12.92 12.81 -2.45
C TYR A 55 -12.92 14.29 -2.03
N LYS A 56 -11.75 14.92 -1.88
CA LYS A 56 -11.64 16.38 -1.78
C LYS A 56 -11.90 17.07 -3.13
N GLY A 57 -11.68 16.40 -4.25
CA GLY A 57 -11.92 16.92 -5.59
C GLY A 57 -11.09 18.18 -5.88
N ASP A 58 -11.71 19.20 -6.45
CA ASP A 58 -11.06 20.48 -6.85
C ASP A 58 -10.79 21.42 -5.66
N SER A 59 -10.65 20.92 -4.43
CA SER A 59 -10.24 21.77 -3.30
C SER A 59 -8.76 22.13 -3.42
N ASP A 60 -8.46 23.43 -3.33
CA ASP A 60 -7.08 23.95 -3.28
C ASP A 60 -6.45 23.85 -1.88
N ASP A 61 -7.10 23.15 -0.94
CA ASP A 61 -6.61 22.96 0.42
C ASP A 61 -5.43 21.97 0.45
N ALA A 62 -4.23 22.49 0.65
CA ALA A 62 -3.01 21.69 0.87
C ALA A 62 -2.92 21.09 2.29
N LEU A 63 -4.05 20.59 2.82
CA LEU A 63 -4.17 20.12 4.20
C LEU A 63 -4.76 18.70 4.24
N ILE A 64 -4.17 17.86 5.09
CA ILE A 64 -4.81 16.63 5.58
C ILE A 64 -5.28 16.93 7.01
N ASP A 65 -6.59 17.05 7.19
CA ASP A 65 -7.19 17.01 8.52
C ASP A 65 -7.05 15.58 9.05
N THR A 66 -6.12 15.38 9.98
CA THR A 66 -5.74 14.05 10.46
C THR A 66 -6.83 13.41 11.31
N GLU A 67 -7.69 14.18 11.96
CA GLU A 67 -8.80 13.66 12.76
C GLU A 67 -9.91 13.14 11.84
N VAL A 68 -10.28 13.93 10.83
CA VAL A 68 -11.26 13.53 9.80
C VAL A 68 -10.72 12.34 9.02
N PHE A 69 -9.46 12.38 8.59
CA PHE A 69 -8.81 11.28 7.88
C PHE A 69 -8.87 9.97 8.67
N VAL A 70 -8.46 9.97 9.94
CA VAL A 70 -8.46 8.76 10.77
C VAL A 70 -9.89 8.26 11.03
N SER A 71 -10.84 9.16 11.26
CA SER A 71 -12.27 8.82 11.44
C SER A 71 -12.84 8.14 10.19
N ASN A 72 -12.59 8.72 9.02
CA ASN A 72 -13.03 8.21 7.74
C ASN A 72 -12.36 6.87 7.39
N ALA A 73 -11.05 6.76 7.59
CA ALA A 73 -10.32 5.51 7.39
C ALA A 73 -10.87 4.36 8.25
N LYS A 74 -11.21 4.62 9.51
CA LYS A 74 -11.84 3.63 10.39
C LYS A 74 -13.20 3.18 9.86
N LYS A 75 -14.08 4.12 9.51
CA LYS A 75 -15.41 3.80 8.95
C LYS A 75 -15.29 2.99 7.66
N PHE A 76 -14.40 3.41 6.77
CA PHE A 76 -14.13 2.76 5.50
C PHE A 76 -13.59 1.34 5.71
N GLY A 77 -12.58 1.17 6.57
CA GLY A 77 -12.01 -0.14 6.90
C GLY A 77 -13.02 -1.09 7.53
N VAL A 78 -13.85 -0.61 8.46
CA VAL A 78 -14.96 -1.41 9.05
C VAL A 78 -15.95 -1.83 7.98
N TYR A 79 -16.36 -0.92 7.10
CA TYR A 79 -17.28 -1.24 6.01
C TYR A 79 -16.68 -2.29 5.07
N CYS A 80 -15.43 -2.12 4.65
CA CYS A 80 -14.76 -3.08 3.78
C CYS A 80 -14.57 -4.45 4.44
N GLY A 81 -14.24 -4.50 5.73
CA GLY A 81 -14.15 -5.76 6.48
C GLY A 81 -15.46 -6.54 6.51
N ALA A 82 -16.60 -5.83 6.53
CA ALA A 82 -17.93 -6.46 6.48
C ALA A 82 -18.42 -6.79 5.07
N ASN A 83 -17.83 -6.18 4.02
CA ASN A 83 -18.31 -6.26 2.64
C ASN A 83 -17.18 -6.65 1.66
N PRO A 84 -16.57 -7.84 1.79
CA PRO A 84 -15.33 -8.19 1.09
C PRO A 84 -15.43 -8.18 -0.45
N SER A 85 -16.61 -8.44 -1.02
CA SER A 85 -16.83 -8.48 -2.48
C SER A 85 -17.10 -7.11 -3.11
N VAL A 86 -17.32 -6.06 -2.31
CA VAL A 86 -17.60 -4.71 -2.81
C VAL A 86 -16.31 -4.06 -3.30
N SER A 87 -16.35 -3.28 -4.38
CA SER A 87 -15.18 -2.50 -4.83
C SER A 87 -14.87 -1.35 -3.88
N ILE A 88 -13.60 -0.99 -3.73
CA ILE A 88 -13.19 0.11 -2.84
C ILE A 88 -13.80 1.45 -3.26
N VAL A 89 -14.02 1.67 -4.56
CA VAL A 89 -14.69 2.88 -5.06
C VAL A 89 -16.15 2.94 -4.59
N THR A 90 -16.89 1.84 -4.69
CA THR A 90 -18.28 1.79 -4.20
C THR A 90 -18.35 1.98 -2.68
N ALA A 91 -17.41 1.37 -1.95
CA ALA A 91 -17.30 1.56 -0.51
C ALA A 91 -16.95 3.02 -0.15
N ALA A 92 -16.04 3.63 -0.89
CA ALA A 92 -15.62 5.00 -0.65
C ALA A 92 -16.74 5.99 -0.97
N GLU A 93 -17.50 5.79 -2.04
CA GLU A 93 -18.66 6.62 -2.36
C GLU A 93 -19.68 6.62 -1.23
N LYS A 94 -19.94 5.44 -0.65
CA LYS A 94 -20.90 5.29 0.45
C LYS A 94 -20.44 5.97 1.75
N ILE A 95 -19.13 6.00 2.01
CA ILE A 95 -18.56 6.39 3.31
C ILE A 95 -17.98 7.80 3.29
N LEU A 96 -17.41 8.21 2.15
CA LEU A 96 -16.63 9.43 1.93
C LEU A 96 -17.25 10.36 0.89
N GLY A 97 -18.11 9.83 0.01
CA GLY A 97 -18.86 10.62 -0.95
C GLY A 97 -19.73 11.68 -0.26
N LYS A 98 -19.95 12.79 -0.96
CA LYS A 98 -20.79 13.91 -0.48
C LYS A 98 -22.27 13.56 -0.58
#